data_AF-A0A8T2N441-F1
#
_entry.id   AF-A0A8T2N441-F1
#
_cell.length_a   1.000
_cell.length_b   1.000
_cell.length_c   1.000
_cell.angle_alpha   90.00
_cell.angle_beta   90.00
_cell.angle_gamma   90.00
#
_symmetry.space_group_name_H-M   'P 1'
#
loop_
_entity.id
_entity.type
_entity.pdbx_description
1 polymer ?
#
loop_
_entity_poly.entity_id
_entity_poly.type
_entity_poly.pdbx_seq_one_letter_code
_entity_poly.pdbx_strand_id
1 'polypeptide(L)'
;MQMNNFTEKWKLLPAFLKVKGLVKQHIDSFNYFINVEIKKIMKANEKITSDADPMWYLKYLNIYVGMPDVEESFNVTRPVSPHECRLRDMTYSAPITVDIEYTRGSQRIIRNALPIGRMPIMLRSSNCVLTGKTPVEFSKLNECPLDPGGYFIVKGQEKVILIQEQLSKNRIIVEQDRKGAVGASVTSSTHEKKSRTNMIVKQGRFYLRHNTLSEDAPIAIIFKAMGVESDQEIVQMIGTEEHVMAAFAPSLEECQKAQIFTQTQVRCDAAPMGNWGYAS
;
A
#
# COMPACT_ATOMS: atom_id res chain seq x y z
N MET A 1 3.65 -1.66 36.52
CA MET A 1 4.80 -1.65 37.45
C MET A 1 5.24 -0.21 37.61
N GLN A 2 4.79 0.50 38.65
CA GLN A 2 5.23 1.88 38.92
C GLN A 2 6.63 1.81 39.54
N MET A 3 7.65 2.14 38.74
CA MET A 3 9.04 2.21 39.20
C MET A 3 9.31 3.64 39.68
N ASN A 4 9.31 3.85 41.00
CA ASN A 4 9.47 5.17 41.61
C ASN A 4 10.93 5.64 41.75
N ASN A 5 11.93 4.77 41.48
CA ASN A 5 13.37 5.10 41.59
C ASN A 5 14.05 5.27 40.23
N PHE A 6 14.76 6.40 40.05
CA PHE A 6 15.47 6.76 38.82
C PHE A 6 16.51 5.70 38.40
N THR A 7 17.15 5.05 39.37
CA THR A 7 18.18 4.02 39.19
C THR A 7 17.67 2.73 38.56
N GLU A 8 16.36 2.47 38.55
CA GLU A 8 15.82 1.23 38.03
C GLU A 8 15.27 1.33 36.60
N LYS A 9 15.20 2.54 36.04
CA LYS A 9 14.67 2.79 34.69
C LYS A 9 15.37 1.97 33.60
N TRP A 10 16.66 1.66 33.78
CA TRP A 10 17.41 0.83 32.82
C TRP A 10 16.84 -0.58 32.66
N LYS A 11 16.17 -1.14 33.68
CA LYS A 11 15.55 -2.48 33.64
C LYS A 11 14.41 -2.57 32.60
N LEU A 12 13.84 -1.42 32.21
CA LEU A 12 12.82 -1.35 31.17
C LEU A 12 13.38 -1.72 29.78
N LEU A 13 14.65 -1.40 29.50
CA LEU A 13 15.24 -1.66 28.20
C LEU A 13 15.39 -3.17 27.92
N PRO A 14 15.97 -4.00 28.81
CA PRO A 14 15.98 -5.46 28.63
C PRO A 14 14.58 -6.06 28.55
N ALA A 15 13.62 -5.57 29.35
CA ALA A 15 12.24 -6.04 29.30
C ALA A 15 11.59 -5.72 27.94
N PHE A 16 11.82 -4.51 27.41
CA PHE A 16 11.35 -4.10 26.10
C PHE A 16 12.01 -4.91 24.98
N LEU A 17 13.33 -5.12 25.02
CA LEU A 17 14.07 -5.89 24.02
C LEU A 17 13.68 -7.38 24.03
N LYS A 18 13.34 -7.95 25.18
CA LYS A 18 12.81 -9.33 25.25
C LYS A 18 11.49 -9.50 24.51
N VAL A 19 10.62 -8.48 24.53
CA VAL A 19 9.30 -8.55 23.89
C VAL A 19 9.34 -8.08 22.44
N LYS A 20 9.98 -6.94 22.17
CA LYS A 20 9.99 -6.29 20.87
C LYS A 20 11.24 -6.59 20.04
N GLY A 21 12.35 -7.04 20.61
CA GLY A 21 13.60 -7.29 19.87
C GLY A 21 14.13 -6.06 19.12
N LEU A 22 15.26 -6.22 18.43
CA LEU A 22 15.82 -5.20 17.54
C LEU A 22 15.31 -5.36 16.09
N VAL A 23 15.10 -6.60 15.65
CA VAL A 23 14.80 -6.95 14.24
C VAL A 23 13.33 -7.35 14.03
N LYS A 24 12.54 -7.35 15.11
CA LYS A 24 11.16 -7.83 15.08
C LYS A 24 10.24 -6.99 14.20
N GLN A 25 10.59 -5.74 13.89
CA GLN A 25 9.81 -4.90 12.97
C GLN A 25 9.65 -5.57 11.59
N HIS A 26 10.73 -6.16 11.06
CA HIS A 26 10.69 -6.91 9.80
C HIS A 26 9.86 -8.19 9.93
N ILE A 27 10.07 -8.94 11.02
CA ILE A 27 9.41 -10.23 11.26
C ILE A 27 7.90 -10.04 11.47
N ASP A 28 7.49 -9.09 12.30
CA ASP A 28 6.08 -8.82 12.60
C ASP A 28 5.34 -8.32 11.35
N SER A 29 5.98 -7.45 10.56
CA SER A 29 5.42 -7.00 9.28
C SER A 29 5.24 -8.15 8.29
N PHE A 30 6.25 -9.02 8.14
CA PHE A 30 6.16 -10.18 7.26
C PHE A 30 5.11 -11.19 7.75
N ASN A 31 5.04 -11.45 9.07
CA ASN A 31 4.02 -12.30 9.66
C ASN A 31 2.61 -11.76 9.42
N TYR A 32 2.40 -10.44 9.52
CA TYR A 32 1.11 -9.83 9.21
C TYR A 32 0.75 -10.01 7.73
N PHE A 33 1.73 -9.84 6.83
CA PHE A 33 1.55 -10.02 5.40
C PHE A 33 1.07 -11.44 5.04
N ILE A 34 1.80 -12.47 5.48
CA ILE A 34 1.50 -13.87 5.13
C ILE A 34 0.24 -14.42 5.80
N ASN A 35 -0.14 -13.90 6.98
CA ASN A 35 -1.30 -14.41 7.72
C ASN A 35 -2.60 -13.67 7.40
N VAL A 36 -2.52 -12.37 7.08
CA VAL A 36 -3.69 -11.48 6.96
C VAL A 36 -3.75 -10.80 5.60
N GLU A 37 -2.70 -10.08 5.18
CA GLU A 37 -2.79 -9.25 3.97
C GLU A 37 -2.93 -10.08 2.70
N ILE A 38 -2.27 -11.23 2.60
CA ILE A 38 -2.41 -12.11 1.44
C ILE A 38 -3.86 -12.58 1.24
N LYS A 39 -4.61 -12.79 2.33
CA LYS A 39 -6.04 -13.12 2.29
C LYS A 39 -6.89 -11.92 1.88
N LYS A 40 -6.52 -10.70 2.28
CA LYS A 40 -7.18 -9.47 1.83
C LYS A 40 -7.00 -9.26 0.32
N ILE A 41 -5.79 -9.51 -0.20
CA ILE A 41 -5.50 -9.44 -1.64
C ILE A 41 -6.32 -10.45 -2.41
N MET A 42 -6.41 -11.69 -1.91
CA MET A 42 -7.25 -12.74 -2.50
C MET A 42 -8.73 -12.32 -2.51
N LYS A 43 -9.24 -11.79 -1.40
CA LYS A 43 -10.63 -11.34 -1.27
C LYS A 43 -10.98 -10.21 -2.24
N ALA A 44 -10.04 -9.29 -2.50
CA ALA A 44 -10.24 -8.21 -3.47
C ALA A 44 -10.33 -8.74 -4.92
N ASN A 45 -9.70 -9.87 -5.22
CA ASN A 45 -9.64 -10.49 -6.55
C ASN A 45 -10.32 -11.88 -6.55
N GLU A 46 -11.39 -12.05 -5.77
CA GLU A 46 -11.91 -13.38 -5.45
C GLU A 46 -12.49 -14.14 -6.64
N LYS A 47 -13.00 -13.44 -7.66
CA LYS A 47 -13.72 -14.05 -8.78
C LYS A 47 -13.15 -13.57 -10.11
N ILE A 48 -12.79 -14.53 -10.94
CA ILE A 48 -12.38 -14.34 -12.32
C ILE A 48 -13.51 -14.86 -13.22
N THR A 49 -13.93 -14.04 -14.17
CA THR A 49 -14.95 -14.37 -15.18
C THR A 49 -14.33 -14.32 -16.58
N SER A 50 -14.90 -15.08 -17.52
CA SER A 50 -14.50 -15.04 -18.93
C SER A 50 -15.47 -14.17 -19.73
N ASP A 51 -14.94 -13.30 -20.59
CA ASP A 51 -15.76 -12.51 -21.51
C ASP A 51 -16.40 -13.37 -22.61
N ALA A 52 -15.76 -14.49 -22.98
CA ALA A 52 -16.23 -15.39 -24.04
C ALA A 52 -17.30 -16.39 -23.57
N ASP A 53 -17.29 -16.75 -22.29
CA ASP A 53 -18.26 -17.68 -21.70
C ASP A 53 -18.75 -17.13 -20.36
N PRO A 54 -19.94 -16.49 -20.34
CA PRO A 54 -20.50 -15.91 -19.12
C PRO A 54 -20.82 -16.94 -18.03
N MET A 55 -20.93 -18.23 -18.37
CA MET A 55 -21.20 -19.31 -17.41
C MET A 55 -19.92 -19.81 -16.73
N TRP A 56 -18.75 -19.53 -17.31
CA TRP A 56 -17.47 -19.91 -16.74
C TRP A 56 -17.01 -18.89 -15.69
N TYR A 57 -16.70 -19.37 -14.49
CA TYR A 57 -15.98 -18.59 -13.49
C TYR A 57 -14.99 -19.45 -12.72
N LEU A 58 -13.96 -18.78 -12.21
CA LEU A 58 -13.05 -19.30 -11.19
C LEU A 58 -13.17 -18.42 -9.96
N LYS A 59 -13.38 -19.04 -8.81
CA LYS A 59 -13.48 -18.39 -7.52
C LYS A 59 -12.41 -18.93 -6.58
N TYR A 60 -11.74 -18.01 -5.92
CA TYR A 60 -10.78 -18.24 -4.87
C TYR A 60 -11.50 -18.34 -3.52
N LEU A 61 -11.36 -19.46 -2.82
CA LEU A 61 -12.01 -19.70 -1.52
C LEU A 61 -11.09 -19.32 -0.36
N ASN A 62 -9.86 -19.86 -0.35
CA ASN A 62 -8.87 -19.56 0.69
C ASN A 62 -7.44 -19.74 0.18
N ILE A 63 -6.50 -19.03 0.79
CA ILE A 63 -5.07 -19.05 0.46
C ILE A 63 -4.24 -19.36 1.70
N TYR A 64 -3.22 -20.20 1.52
CA TYR A 64 -2.31 -20.61 2.57
C TYR A 64 -0.86 -20.49 2.09
N VAL A 65 0.00 -20.07 3.00
CA VAL A 65 1.45 -20.14 2.82
C VAL A 65 1.94 -21.32 3.64
N GLY A 66 2.55 -22.30 2.98
CA GLY A 66 3.04 -23.52 3.63
C GLY A 66 4.32 -23.31 4.45
N MET A 67 4.98 -24.42 4.73
CA MET A 67 6.32 -24.47 5.33
C MET A 67 7.39 -24.60 4.24
N PRO A 68 8.63 -24.15 4.49
CA PRO A 68 9.73 -24.27 3.53
C PRO A 68 10.05 -25.71 3.18
N ASP A 69 9.94 -26.02 1.90
CA ASP A 69 10.28 -27.32 1.32
C ASP A 69 11.12 -27.15 0.05
N VAL A 70 11.73 -28.25 -0.38
CA VAL A 70 12.42 -28.36 -1.65
C VAL A 70 11.82 -29.55 -2.38
N GLU A 71 11.52 -29.34 -3.66
CA GLU A 71 11.14 -30.40 -4.59
C GLU A 71 12.42 -31.02 -5.16
N GLU A 72 12.62 -32.31 -4.89
CA GLU A 72 13.71 -33.09 -5.47
C GLU A 72 13.23 -33.86 -6.71
N SER A 73 14.12 -34.63 -7.32
CA SER A 73 13.77 -35.49 -8.46
C SER A 73 12.62 -36.45 -8.10
N PHE A 74 11.72 -36.71 -9.06
CA PHE A 74 10.53 -37.56 -8.91
C PHE A 74 9.40 -37.00 -8.02
N ASN A 75 9.23 -35.68 -7.97
CA ASN A 75 8.14 -34.98 -7.25
C ASN A 75 8.09 -35.28 -5.73
N VAL A 76 9.24 -35.65 -5.14
CA VAL A 76 9.35 -35.84 -3.71
C VAL A 76 9.68 -34.49 -3.08
N THR A 77 8.81 -34.01 -2.20
CA THR A 77 9.05 -32.79 -1.42
C THR A 77 9.62 -33.14 -0.06
N ARG A 78 10.63 -32.39 0.37
CA ARG A 78 11.23 -32.53 1.70
C ARG A 78 11.38 -31.18 2.39
N PRO A 79 11.25 -31.11 3.72
CA PRO A 79 11.55 -29.88 4.46
C PRO A 79 13.03 -29.54 4.32
N VAL A 80 13.34 -28.24 4.22
CA VAL A 80 14.70 -27.74 4.02
C VAL A 80 15.12 -26.83 5.17
N SER A 81 16.40 -26.90 5.56
CA SER A 81 16.98 -25.96 6.53
C SER A 81 17.53 -24.72 5.81
N PRO A 82 17.58 -23.54 6.47
CA PRO A 82 18.16 -22.36 5.84
C PRO A 82 19.65 -22.56 5.53
N HIS A 83 20.41 -23.23 6.40
CA HIS A 83 21.81 -23.61 6.15
C HIS A 83 21.99 -24.41 4.86
N GLU A 84 21.12 -25.40 4.61
CA GLU A 84 21.16 -26.17 3.37
C GLU A 84 20.88 -25.29 2.14
N CYS A 85 19.93 -24.35 2.22
CA CYS A 85 19.67 -23.41 1.13
C CYS A 85 20.89 -22.53 0.80
N ARG A 86 21.69 -22.15 1.81
CA ARG A 86 22.94 -21.39 1.61
C ARG A 86 23.98 -22.22 0.85
N LEU A 87 24.21 -23.46 1.25
CA LEU A 87 25.24 -24.32 0.66
C LEU A 87 24.92 -24.78 -0.77
N ARG A 88 23.63 -24.99 -1.08
CA ARG A 88 23.17 -25.51 -2.37
C ARG A 88 22.72 -24.42 -3.35
N ASP A 89 22.99 -23.15 -3.06
CA ASP A 89 22.53 -22.01 -3.86
C ASP A 89 21.02 -22.00 -4.14
N MET A 90 20.22 -22.44 -3.16
CA MET A 90 18.76 -22.53 -3.28
C MET A 90 18.07 -21.33 -2.63
N THR A 91 16.79 -21.14 -2.97
CA THR A 91 15.94 -20.13 -2.34
C THR A 91 15.10 -20.76 -1.24
N TYR A 92 15.22 -20.24 -0.02
CA TYR A 92 14.42 -20.67 1.13
C TYR A 92 12.98 -20.18 0.95
N SER A 93 12.10 -21.06 0.47
CA SER A 93 10.73 -20.72 0.05
C SER A 93 9.74 -21.81 0.43
N ALA A 94 8.48 -21.43 0.62
CA ALA A 94 7.37 -22.32 0.90
C ALA A 94 6.32 -22.26 -0.24
N PRO A 95 5.57 -23.35 -0.51
CA PRO A 95 4.53 -23.34 -1.51
C PRO A 95 3.34 -22.48 -1.06
N ILE A 96 2.81 -21.69 -1.98
CA ILE A 96 1.54 -20.97 -1.82
C ILE A 96 0.46 -21.87 -2.41
N THR A 97 -0.47 -22.31 -1.58
CA THR A 97 -1.59 -23.17 -1.99
C THR A 97 -2.91 -22.44 -1.86
N VAL A 98 -3.82 -22.71 -2.79
CA VAL A 98 -5.16 -22.10 -2.81
C VAL A 98 -6.24 -23.15 -2.97
N ASP A 99 -7.37 -22.88 -2.33
CA ASP A 99 -8.62 -23.59 -2.56
C ASP A 99 -9.41 -22.82 -3.62
N ILE A 100 -9.78 -23.48 -4.71
CA ILE A 100 -10.51 -22.89 -5.83
C ILE A 100 -11.82 -23.63 -6.09
N GLU A 101 -12.83 -22.88 -6.50
CA GLU A 101 -14.09 -23.36 -7.04
C GLU A 101 -14.21 -22.87 -8.48
N TYR A 102 -14.43 -23.75 -9.44
CA TYR A 102 -14.61 -23.35 -10.84
C TYR A 102 -15.71 -24.15 -11.51
N THR A 103 -16.33 -23.58 -12.54
CA THR A 103 -17.34 -24.26 -13.36
C THR A 103 -16.70 -25.00 -14.53
N ARG A 104 -17.17 -26.23 -14.77
CA ARG A 104 -16.86 -27.01 -15.97
C ARG A 104 -18.17 -27.43 -16.60
N GLY A 105 -18.65 -26.66 -17.58
CA GLY A 105 -20.03 -26.76 -18.06
C GLY A 105 -21.01 -26.38 -16.95
N SER A 106 -22.00 -27.24 -16.69
CA SER A 106 -23.00 -27.00 -15.63
C SER A 106 -22.58 -27.45 -14.22
N GLN A 107 -21.41 -28.08 -14.07
CA GLN A 107 -20.96 -28.60 -12.77
C GLN A 107 -19.98 -27.64 -12.08
N ARG A 108 -20.13 -27.49 -10.76
CA ARG A 108 -19.18 -26.78 -9.89
C ARG A 108 -18.17 -27.78 -9.34
N ILE A 109 -16.90 -27.52 -9.57
CA ILE A 109 -15.80 -28.36 -9.12
C ILE A 109 -14.97 -27.58 -8.11
N ILE A 110 -14.71 -28.18 -6.97
CA ILE A 110 -13.84 -27.63 -5.93
C ILE A 110 -12.51 -28.39 -5.96
N ARG A 111 -11.40 -27.66 -5.97
CA ARG A 111 -10.05 -28.21 -5.78
C ARG A 111 -9.41 -27.52 -4.60
N ASN A 112 -8.96 -28.32 -3.65
CA ASN A 112 -8.26 -27.83 -2.46
C ASN A 112 -6.75 -27.94 -2.65
N ALA A 113 -6.01 -27.07 -1.96
CA ALA A 113 -4.56 -27.08 -1.89
C ALA A 113 -3.83 -27.09 -3.26
N LEU A 114 -4.34 -26.34 -4.23
CA LEU A 114 -3.67 -26.17 -5.53
C LEU A 114 -2.44 -25.26 -5.37
N PRO A 115 -1.20 -25.72 -5.67
CA PRO A 115 -0.02 -24.87 -5.63
C PRO A 115 -0.06 -23.86 -6.80
N ILE A 116 0.04 -22.57 -6.48
CA ILE A 116 0.07 -21.48 -7.48
C ILE A 116 1.44 -20.82 -7.61
N GLY A 117 2.34 -21.09 -6.68
CA GLY A 117 3.68 -20.51 -6.68
C GLY A 117 4.41 -20.78 -5.37
N ARG A 118 5.53 -20.08 -5.18
CA ARG A 118 6.35 -20.20 -3.97
C ARG A 118 6.65 -18.83 -3.38
N MET A 119 6.55 -18.72 -2.06
CA MET A 119 6.84 -17.52 -1.30
C MET A 119 8.21 -17.67 -0.62
N PRO A 120 9.20 -16.80 -0.86
CA PRO A 120 10.40 -16.74 -0.03
C PRO A 120 10.02 -16.48 1.43
N ILE A 121 10.49 -17.32 2.35
CA ILE A 121 10.15 -17.21 3.77
C ILE A 121 11.27 -16.47 4.48
N MET A 122 10.91 -15.45 5.26
CA MET A 122 11.87 -14.71 6.08
C MET A 122 12.36 -15.59 7.24
N LEU A 123 13.66 -15.60 7.51
CA LEU A 123 14.21 -16.35 8.64
C LEU A 123 13.63 -15.85 9.97
N ARG A 124 13.23 -16.78 10.84
CA ARG A 124 12.55 -16.55 12.14
C ARG A 124 11.13 -15.95 12.05
N SER A 125 10.52 -15.95 10.86
CA SER A 125 9.07 -15.69 10.72
C SER A 125 8.21 -16.86 11.22
N SER A 126 6.89 -16.69 11.30
CA SER A 126 5.97 -17.72 11.83
C SER A 126 6.07 -19.06 11.08
N ASN A 127 6.38 -19.02 9.78
CA ASN A 127 6.46 -20.20 8.93
C ASN A 127 7.91 -20.70 8.76
N CYS A 128 8.88 -20.08 9.43
CA CYS A 128 10.26 -20.54 9.40
C CYS A 128 10.45 -21.72 10.36
N VAL A 129 11.24 -22.70 9.93
CA VAL A 129 11.61 -23.88 10.74
C VAL A 129 12.34 -23.49 12.03
N LEU A 130 12.99 -22.33 12.07
CA LEU A 130 13.79 -21.88 13.22
C LEU A 130 12.97 -21.32 14.38
N THR A 131 11.69 -21.04 14.17
CA THR A 131 10.86 -20.32 15.16
C THR A 131 10.45 -21.26 16.29
N GLY A 132 10.68 -20.83 17.54
CA GLY A 132 10.32 -21.60 18.74
C GLY A 132 11.26 -22.76 19.09
N LYS A 133 12.40 -22.91 18.40
CA LYS A 133 13.37 -23.97 18.66
C LYS A 133 14.28 -23.68 19.85
N THR A 134 14.71 -24.73 20.51
CA THR A 134 15.71 -24.67 21.60
C THR A 134 17.14 -24.61 21.04
N PRO A 135 18.12 -24.09 21.80
CA PRO A 135 19.51 -24.04 21.34
C PRO A 135 20.09 -25.39 20.86
N VAL A 136 19.64 -26.51 21.46
CA VAL A 136 20.05 -27.86 21.05
C VAL A 136 19.51 -28.22 19.66
N GLU A 137 18.28 -27.80 19.35
CA GLU A 137 17.68 -28.02 18.02
C GLU A 137 18.30 -27.13 16.95
N PHE A 138 18.72 -25.92 17.31
CA PHE A 138 19.51 -25.06 16.43
C PHE A 138 20.83 -25.73 16.02
N SER A 139 21.52 -26.38 16.97
CA SER A 139 22.74 -27.15 16.67
C SER A 139 22.48 -28.27 15.67
N LYS A 140 21.32 -28.95 15.74
CA LYS A 140 20.95 -29.99 14.76
C LYS A 140 20.69 -29.43 13.36
N LEU A 141 20.34 -28.15 13.26
CA LEU A 141 20.08 -27.46 11.99
C LEU A 141 21.28 -26.68 11.46
N ASN A 142 22.43 -26.73 12.14
CA ASN A 142 23.64 -25.95 11.84
C ASN A 142 23.36 -24.43 11.80
N GLU A 143 22.52 -23.95 12.70
CA GLU A 143 22.12 -22.54 12.80
C GLU A 143 22.49 -21.94 14.15
N CYS A 144 22.75 -20.63 14.16
CA CYS A 144 23.12 -19.92 15.38
C CYS A 144 21.87 -19.42 16.15
N PRO A 145 21.72 -19.72 17.46
CA PRO A 145 20.64 -19.17 18.29
C PRO A 145 20.69 -17.64 18.43
N LEU A 146 21.85 -17.02 18.21
CA LEU A 146 22.05 -15.57 18.35
C LEU A 146 21.87 -14.81 17.04
N ASP A 147 21.71 -15.49 15.90
CA ASP A 147 21.41 -14.83 14.63
C ASP A 147 20.11 -14.00 14.76
N PRO A 148 20.08 -12.69 14.46
CA PRO A 148 18.85 -11.92 14.54
C PRO A 148 17.70 -12.43 13.65
N GLY A 149 17.99 -13.07 12.51
CA GLY A 149 17.01 -13.36 11.46
C GLY A 149 16.49 -12.09 10.76
N GLY A 150 15.30 -12.15 10.16
CA GLY A 150 14.69 -10.97 9.51
C GLY A 150 15.15 -10.70 8.07
N TYR A 151 15.84 -11.64 7.45
CA TYR A 151 16.31 -11.59 6.07
C TYR A 151 15.86 -12.83 5.28
N PHE A 152 16.08 -12.79 3.97
CA PHE A 152 15.72 -13.86 3.05
C PHE A 152 16.97 -14.55 2.50
N ILE A 153 16.87 -15.83 2.17
CA ILE A 153 17.89 -16.55 1.41
C ILE A 153 17.36 -16.78 0.01
N VAL A 154 17.99 -16.15 -0.99
CA VAL A 154 17.61 -16.23 -2.40
C VAL A 154 18.81 -16.64 -3.21
N LYS A 155 18.74 -17.82 -3.84
CA LYS A 155 19.85 -18.42 -4.60
C LYS A 155 21.15 -18.48 -3.78
N GLY A 156 21.10 -19.03 -2.57
CA GLY A 156 22.24 -19.13 -1.65
C GLY A 156 22.64 -17.83 -0.95
N GLN A 157 22.20 -16.67 -1.43
CA GLN A 157 22.61 -15.37 -0.91
C GLN A 157 21.60 -14.81 0.10
N GLU A 158 22.11 -14.23 1.18
CA GLU A 158 21.32 -13.53 2.18
C GLU A 158 20.97 -12.12 1.69
N LYS A 159 19.68 -11.78 1.73
CA LYS A 159 19.16 -10.50 1.26
C LYS A 159 18.23 -9.87 2.29
N VAL A 160 18.52 -8.64 2.64
CA VAL A 160 17.73 -7.82 3.57
C VAL A 160 16.95 -6.78 2.77
N ILE A 161 15.67 -6.59 3.10
CA ILE A 161 14.88 -5.48 2.57
C ILE A 161 15.14 -4.27 3.47
N LEU A 162 15.76 -3.23 2.93
CA LEU A 162 15.98 -1.98 3.66
C LEU A 162 14.66 -1.25 3.89
N ILE A 163 14.46 -0.76 5.11
CA ILE A 163 13.30 0.07 5.44
C ILE A 163 13.43 1.39 4.67
N GLN A 164 12.42 1.70 3.86
CA GLN A 164 12.35 2.96 3.13
C GLN A 164 11.44 3.93 3.86
N GLU A 165 11.98 5.09 4.21
CA GLU A 165 11.18 6.21 4.69
C GLU A 165 10.43 6.84 3.51
N GLN A 166 9.13 7.01 3.65
CA GLN A 166 8.28 7.67 2.66
C GLN A 166 7.49 8.79 3.33
N LEU A 167 7.25 9.87 2.58
CA LEU A 167 6.36 10.94 3.02
C LEU A 167 4.95 10.39 3.31
N SER A 168 4.32 10.95 4.34
CA SER A 168 2.94 10.60 4.68
C SER A 168 2.01 10.89 3.51
N LYS A 169 1.32 9.84 3.06
CA LYS A 169 0.25 9.94 2.07
C LYS A 169 -1.01 10.52 2.73
N ASN A 170 -1.93 11.05 1.91
CA ASN A 170 -3.24 11.55 2.35
C ASN A 170 -3.13 12.65 3.43
N ARG A 171 -2.06 13.45 3.39
CA ARG A 171 -1.83 14.59 4.28
C ARG A 171 -1.52 15.82 3.44
N ILE A 172 -2.13 16.95 3.79
CA ILE A 172 -1.85 18.23 3.16
C ILE A 172 -0.50 18.73 3.70
N ILE A 173 0.42 19.02 2.78
CA ILE A 173 1.73 19.58 3.06
C ILE A 173 1.72 21.00 2.52
N VAL A 174 1.96 21.99 3.38
CA VAL A 174 2.11 23.39 3.00
C VAL A 174 3.59 23.71 2.94
N GLU A 175 4.06 24.15 1.77
CA GLU A 175 5.46 24.46 1.52
C GLU A 175 5.59 25.81 0.79
N GLN A 176 6.69 26.52 1.03
CA GLN A 176 7.00 27.74 0.33
C GLN A 176 7.92 27.41 -0.86
N ASP A 177 7.50 27.77 -2.07
CA ASP A 177 8.30 27.61 -3.27
C ASP A 177 9.53 28.54 -3.25
N ARG A 178 10.53 28.27 -4.09
CA ARG A 178 11.75 29.07 -4.23
C ARG A 178 11.48 30.54 -4.55
N LYS A 179 10.33 30.82 -5.18
CA LYS A 179 9.86 32.18 -5.51
C LYS A 179 9.20 32.92 -4.33
N GLY A 180 9.14 32.30 -3.16
CA GLY A 180 8.50 32.84 -1.96
C GLY A 180 6.99 32.64 -1.91
N ALA A 181 6.37 32.05 -2.94
CA ALA A 181 4.93 31.75 -2.94
C ALA A 181 4.64 30.50 -2.10
N VAL A 182 3.64 30.58 -1.23
CA VAL A 182 3.19 29.43 -0.44
C VAL A 182 2.24 28.59 -1.30
N GLY A 183 2.52 27.30 -1.39
CA GLY A 183 1.69 26.31 -2.05
C GLY A 183 1.30 25.19 -1.09
N ALA A 184 0.27 24.43 -1.45
CA ALA A 184 -0.10 23.23 -0.72
C ALA A 184 -0.10 22.04 -1.68
N SER A 185 0.35 20.87 -1.22
CA SER A 185 0.25 19.64 -2.00
C SER A 185 -0.27 18.49 -1.17
N VAL A 186 -1.02 17.61 -1.84
CA VAL A 186 -1.50 16.37 -1.25
C VAL A 186 -1.18 15.23 -2.22
N THR A 187 -0.50 14.21 -1.71
CA THR A 187 -0.31 12.95 -2.43
C THR A 187 -1.37 11.98 -1.93
N SER A 188 -2.45 11.87 -2.69
CA SER A 188 -3.56 10.98 -2.42
C SER A 188 -3.24 9.57 -2.93
N SER A 189 -3.34 8.58 -2.07
CA SER A 189 -3.09 7.17 -2.41
C SER A 189 -4.27 6.34 -1.93
N THR A 190 -4.97 5.75 -2.88
CA THR A 190 -5.95 4.68 -2.66
C THR A 190 -5.30 3.33 -2.96
N HIS A 191 -6.07 2.25 -2.84
CA HIS A 191 -5.61 0.89 -3.20
C HIS A 191 -5.28 0.76 -4.70
N GLU A 192 -5.93 1.54 -5.56
CA GLU A 192 -5.83 1.41 -7.01
C GLU A 192 -4.96 2.51 -7.64
N LYS A 193 -5.03 3.74 -7.12
CA LYS A 193 -4.42 4.90 -7.76
C LYS A 193 -3.70 5.78 -6.76
N LYS A 194 -2.54 6.26 -7.19
CA LYS A 194 -1.80 7.33 -6.53
C LYS A 194 -1.81 8.56 -7.42
N SER A 195 -2.27 9.68 -6.87
CA SER A 195 -2.25 10.98 -7.56
C SER A 195 -1.64 12.04 -6.66
N ARG A 196 -1.10 13.09 -7.27
CA ARG A 196 -0.60 14.26 -6.57
C ARG A 196 -1.36 15.46 -7.10
N THR A 197 -1.93 16.22 -6.18
CA THR A 197 -2.62 17.48 -6.47
C THR A 197 -1.87 18.60 -5.78
N ASN A 198 -1.58 19.67 -6.52
CA ASN A 198 -0.88 20.84 -6.00
C ASN A 198 -1.78 22.07 -6.14
N MET A 199 -1.86 22.87 -5.09
CA MET A 199 -2.45 24.19 -5.06
C MET A 199 -1.34 25.23 -5.17
N ILE A 200 -1.41 26.07 -6.20
CA ILE A 200 -0.40 27.08 -6.50
C ILE A 200 -1.03 28.47 -6.52
N VAL A 201 -0.26 29.46 -6.08
CA VAL A 201 -0.65 30.87 -6.16
C VAL A 201 0.15 31.55 -7.27
N LYS A 202 -0.53 32.08 -8.28
CA LYS A 202 0.06 32.88 -9.35
C LYS A 202 -0.61 34.25 -9.38
N GLN A 203 0.16 35.32 -9.22
CA GLN A 203 -0.37 36.70 -9.28
C GLN A 203 -1.58 36.95 -8.35
N GLY A 204 -1.58 36.34 -7.16
CA GLY A 204 -2.70 36.46 -6.20
C GLY A 204 -3.94 35.60 -6.54
N ARG A 205 -3.85 34.70 -7.53
CA ARG A 205 -4.91 33.76 -7.89
C ARG A 205 -4.53 32.32 -7.59
N PHE A 206 -5.51 31.53 -7.16
CA PHE A 206 -5.35 30.15 -6.76
C PHE A 206 -5.68 29.20 -7.92
N TYR A 207 -4.74 28.34 -8.27
CA TYR A 207 -4.92 27.31 -9.28
C TYR A 207 -4.66 25.92 -8.71
N LEU A 208 -5.40 24.95 -9.24
CA LEU A 208 -5.22 23.53 -8.99
C LEU A 208 -4.46 22.91 -10.15
N ARG A 209 -3.30 22.31 -9.83
CA ARG A 209 -2.49 21.52 -10.74
C ARG A 209 -2.68 20.05 -10.43
N HIS A 210 -3.06 19.27 -11.43
CA HIS A 210 -3.19 17.83 -11.34
C HIS A 210 -2.63 17.16 -12.59
N ASN A 211 -2.05 15.98 -12.45
CA ASN A 211 -1.35 15.30 -13.55
C ASN A 211 -2.24 14.93 -14.75
N THR A 212 -3.56 14.88 -14.57
CA THR A 212 -4.50 14.60 -15.67
C THR A 212 -4.99 15.86 -16.38
N LEU A 213 -4.75 17.03 -15.82
CA LEU A 213 -5.14 18.31 -16.42
C LEU A 213 -3.99 18.80 -17.30
N SER A 214 -4.31 19.22 -18.53
CA SER A 214 -3.34 19.82 -19.45
C SER A 214 -2.84 21.18 -18.94
N GLU A 215 -3.73 21.95 -18.31
CA GLU A 215 -3.46 23.28 -17.78
C GLU A 215 -3.90 23.40 -16.32
N ASP A 216 -3.33 24.38 -15.61
CA ASP A 216 -3.67 24.65 -14.23
C ASP A 216 -5.08 25.27 -14.15
N ALA A 217 -6.01 24.61 -13.45
CA ALA A 217 -7.41 25.04 -13.41
C ALA A 217 -7.66 26.06 -12.28
N PRO A 218 -8.35 27.20 -12.52
CA PRO A 218 -8.73 28.14 -11.47
C PRO A 218 -9.61 27.48 -10.39
N ILE A 219 -9.31 27.71 -9.12
CA ILE A 219 -10.00 27.00 -8.02
C ILE A 219 -11.50 27.32 -7.93
N ALA A 220 -11.90 28.55 -8.26
CA ALA A 220 -13.30 28.96 -8.27
C ALA A 220 -14.13 28.15 -9.29
N ILE A 221 -13.55 27.83 -10.45
CA ILE A 221 -14.18 26.97 -11.46
C ILE A 221 -14.31 25.53 -10.95
N ILE A 222 -13.30 25.04 -10.22
CA ILE A 222 -13.35 23.70 -9.61
C ILE A 222 -14.48 23.58 -8.58
N PHE A 223 -14.70 24.60 -7.75
CA PHE A 223 -15.84 24.62 -6.81
C PHE A 223 -17.20 24.52 -7.53
N LYS A 224 -17.38 25.30 -8.61
CA LYS A 224 -18.58 25.23 -9.45
C LYS A 224 -18.72 23.87 -10.14
N ALA A 225 -17.61 23.27 -10.58
CA ALA A 225 -17.59 21.92 -11.15
C ALA A 225 -18.04 20.85 -10.14
N MET A 226 -17.70 21.04 -8.86
CA MET A 226 -18.10 20.15 -7.76
C MET A 226 -19.54 20.37 -7.30
N GLY A 227 -20.26 21.35 -7.86
CA GLY A 227 -21.66 21.63 -7.58
C GLY A 227 -21.92 22.79 -6.61
N VAL A 228 -20.87 23.50 -6.17
CA VAL A 228 -21.02 24.72 -5.35
C VAL A 228 -21.10 25.92 -6.28
N GLU A 229 -22.33 26.28 -6.68
CA GLU A 229 -22.56 27.33 -7.67
C GLU A 229 -22.54 28.73 -7.05
N SER A 230 -22.97 28.86 -5.79
CA SER A 230 -23.04 30.15 -5.08
C SER A 230 -21.65 30.62 -4.65
N ASP A 231 -21.21 31.77 -5.17
CA ASP A 231 -19.93 32.37 -4.79
C ASP A 231 -19.88 32.70 -3.29
N GLN A 232 -21.04 33.03 -2.69
CA GLN A 232 -21.15 33.27 -1.25
C GLN A 232 -20.80 32.01 -0.44
N GLU A 233 -21.25 30.84 -0.89
CA GLU A 233 -20.95 29.57 -0.23
C GLU A 233 -19.47 29.21 -0.37
N ILE A 234 -18.87 29.46 -1.54
CA ILE A 234 -17.42 29.25 -1.78
C ILE A 234 -16.59 30.08 -0.78
N VAL A 235 -16.90 31.37 -0.63
CA VAL A 235 -16.18 32.25 0.29
C VAL A 235 -16.35 31.80 1.74
N GLN A 236 -17.57 31.44 2.14
CA GLN A 236 -17.86 30.97 3.50
C GLN A 236 -17.10 29.67 3.86
N MET A 237 -16.89 28.76 2.90
CA MET A 237 -16.10 27.55 3.12
C MET A 237 -14.61 27.82 3.30
N ILE A 238 -14.07 28.84 2.64
CA ILE A 238 -12.65 29.18 2.71
C ILE A 238 -12.36 29.97 4.00
N GLY A 239 -13.19 30.97 4.30
CA GLY A 239 -13.07 31.78 5.50
C GLY A 239 -13.80 33.12 5.38
N THR A 240 -14.33 33.60 6.50
CA THR A 240 -15.10 34.85 6.59
C THR A 240 -14.26 36.06 7.04
N GLU A 241 -12.97 35.86 7.28
CA GLU A 241 -12.05 36.91 7.71
C GLU A 241 -11.70 37.83 6.54
N GLU A 242 -11.63 39.14 6.79
CA GLU A 242 -11.44 40.17 5.75
C GLU A 242 -10.20 39.94 4.88
N HIS A 243 -9.08 39.57 5.52
CA HIS A 243 -7.82 39.30 4.81
C HIS A 243 -7.87 38.04 3.94
N VAL A 244 -8.62 37.01 4.35
CA VAL A 244 -8.79 35.76 3.58
C VAL A 244 -9.70 36.02 2.37
N MET A 245 -10.79 36.76 2.58
CA MET A 245 -11.70 37.16 1.50
C MET A 245 -10.98 38.04 0.47
N ALA A 246 -10.21 39.03 0.92
CA ALA A 246 -9.42 39.90 0.05
C ALA A 246 -8.38 39.13 -0.77
N ALA A 247 -7.72 38.12 -0.17
CA ALA A 247 -6.77 37.26 -0.87
C ALA A 247 -7.44 36.36 -1.91
N PHE A 248 -8.69 35.94 -1.69
CA PHE A 248 -9.42 35.05 -2.59
C PHE A 248 -10.19 35.76 -3.71
N ALA A 249 -10.61 37.02 -3.50
CA ALA A 249 -11.39 37.81 -4.45
C ALA A 249 -10.87 37.80 -5.91
N PRO A 250 -9.54 37.90 -6.17
CA PRO A 250 -9.02 37.85 -7.55
C PRO A 250 -9.32 36.54 -8.29
N SER A 251 -9.51 35.43 -7.57
CA SER A 251 -9.85 34.13 -8.16
C SER A 251 -11.33 34.03 -8.54
N LEU A 252 -12.22 34.71 -7.80
CA LEU A 252 -13.64 34.81 -8.14
C LEU A 252 -13.85 35.72 -9.36
N GLU A 253 -13.15 36.85 -9.41
CA GLU A 253 -13.19 37.75 -10.57
C GLU A 253 -12.77 37.06 -11.87
N GLU A 254 -11.76 36.18 -11.83
CA GLU A 254 -11.33 35.40 -12.98
C GLU A 254 -12.44 34.44 -13.46
N CYS A 255 -13.12 33.78 -12.53
CA CYS A 255 -14.24 32.90 -12.85
C CYS A 255 -15.42 33.67 -13.46
N GLN A 256 -15.74 34.86 -12.94
CA GLN A 256 -16.79 35.71 -13.48
C GLN A 256 -16.44 36.25 -14.88
N LYS A 257 -15.17 36.59 -15.13
CA LYS A 257 -14.67 36.97 -16.47
C LYS A 257 -14.76 35.82 -17.47
N ALA A 258 -14.58 34.58 -17.01
CA ALA A 258 -14.74 33.38 -17.82
C ALA A 258 -16.21 33.02 -18.11
N GLN A 259 -17.20 33.74 -17.54
CA GLN A 259 -18.63 33.52 -17.72
C GLN A 259 -19.10 32.11 -17.31
N ILE A 260 -18.45 31.53 -16.31
CA ILE A 260 -18.78 30.21 -15.77
C ILE A 260 -19.60 30.39 -14.50
N PHE A 261 -20.89 30.05 -14.57
CA PHE A 261 -21.84 30.23 -13.46
C PHE A 261 -22.39 28.92 -12.93
N THR A 262 -22.64 27.94 -13.80
CA THR A 262 -23.28 26.67 -13.44
C THR A 262 -22.38 25.47 -13.68
N GLN A 263 -22.69 24.36 -13.01
CA GLN A 263 -21.96 23.10 -13.18
C GLN A 263 -21.99 22.60 -14.64
N THR A 264 -23.13 22.79 -15.31
CA THR A 264 -23.33 22.36 -16.70
C THR A 264 -22.41 23.10 -17.66
N GLN A 265 -22.21 24.41 -17.45
CA GLN A 265 -21.31 25.23 -18.27
C GLN A 265 -19.86 24.76 -18.16
N VAL A 266 -19.38 24.47 -16.94
CA VAL A 266 -18.04 23.92 -16.73
C VAL A 266 -17.84 22.62 -17.52
N ARG A 267 -18.85 21.75 -17.51
CA ARG A 267 -18.80 20.45 -18.19
C ARG A 267 -18.89 20.57 -19.71
N CYS A 268 -19.69 21.51 -20.21
CA CYS A 268 -19.85 21.78 -21.65
C CYS A 268 -18.65 22.52 -22.25
N ASP A 269 -18.03 23.45 -21.52
CA ASP A 269 -16.84 24.18 -21.96
C ASP A 269 -15.54 23.37 -21.76
N ALA A 270 -15.58 22.29 -20.97
CA ALA A 270 -14.53 21.27 -20.95
C ALA A 270 -14.63 20.28 -22.13
N ALA A 271 -15.79 20.20 -22.81
CA ALA A 271 -16.01 19.28 -23.94
C ALA A 271 -15.29 19.64 -25.26
N PRO A 272 -14.91 20.91 -25.57
CA PRO A 272 -14.08 21.22 -26.74
C PRO A 272 -12.59 20.91 -26.48
N MET A 273 -12.18 20.69 -25.24
CA MET A 273 -10.80 20.35 -24.86
C MET A 273 -10.69 18.89 -24.39
N GLY A 274 -10.89 17.96 -25.32
CA GLY A 274 -10.44 16.58 -25.21
C GLY A 274 -11.31 15.64 -24.36
N ASN A 275 -11.82 14.59 -25.02
CA ASN A 275 -12.41 13.36 -24.48
C ASN A 275 -12.24 13.13 -22.97
N TRP A 276 -13.17 13.66 -22.18
CA TRP A 276 -13.44 13.18 -20.84
C TRP A 276 -14.25 11.89 -20.96
N GLY A 277 -13.53 10.78 -21.14
CA GLY A 277 -14.08 9.44 -20.99
C GLY A 277 -14.69 9.30 -19.60
N TYR A 278 -16.00 9.05 -19.56
CA TYR A 278 -16.73 8.71 -18.36
C TYR A 278 -16.09 7.49 -17.71
N ALA A 279 -15.56 7.65 -16.51
CA ALA A 279 -15.32 6.55 -15.59
C ALA A 279 -16.35 6.68 -14.46
N SER A 280 -17.46 5.95 -14.64
CA SER A 280 -18.32 5.47 -13.56
C SER A 280 -17.54 4.56 -12.63
#